data_AF-A0A976L5M6-F1
#
_entry.id   AF-A0A976L5M6-F1
#
_cell.length_a   1.000
_cell.length_b   1.000
_cell.length_c   1.000
_cell.angle_alpha   90.00
_cell.angle_beta   90.00
_cell.angle_gamma   90.00
#
_symmetry.space_group_name_H-M   'P 1'
#
loop_
_entity.id
_entity.type
_entity.pdbx_description
1 polymer ?
#
loop_
_entity_poly.entity_id
_entity_poly.type
_entity_poly.pdbx_seq_one_letter_code
_entity_poly.pdbx_strand_id
1 'polypeptide(L)'
;MSKVEHPLHALNAFIPKGSFDAAVSLINQYKVHLTVTKARKSVLGDYRHASRGANHKITVNGNLNQYEFLITLLHELAHLLCFEQFGNRVDAHGREWKNIYGSLLQSIMQLDIFPADIKKSLHKTLLNPAATANGETDLLLVLRKYNPIQKEGVVVLANVPDGTRFIETKGRVFQKLKLRRKRIECVEISTGHIYLFSALTEVKPLSPDEKK
;
A
#
# COMPACT_ATOMS: atom_id res chain seq x y z
N MET A 1 -21.14 11.66 -25.53
CA MET A 1 -21.33 10.61 -24.50
C MET A 1 -21.03 11.22 -23.15
N SER A 2 -22.05 11.32 -22.30
CA SER A 2 -22.02 11.98 -21.00
C SER A 2 -21.02 11.31 -20.07
N LYS A 3 -20.05 12.06 -19.56
CA LYS A 3 -19.20 11.63 -18.45
C LYS A 3 -20.13 11.34 -17.27
N VAL A 4 -20.23 10.08 -16.86
CA VAL A 4 -20.84 9.75 -15.59
C VAL A 4 -19.82 10.15 -14.52
N GLU A 5 -19.95 11.37 -14.03
CA GLU A 5 -19.28 11.78 -12.79
C GLU A 5 -19.93 10.97 -11.67
N HIS A 6 -19.20 10.00 -11.13
CA HIS A 6 -19.64 9.38 -9.87
C HIS A 6 -19.67 10.49 -8.81
N PRO A 7 -20.77 10.61 -8.03
CA PRO A 7 -20.79 11.55 -6.91
C PRO A 7 -19.59 11.27 -6.02
N LEU A 8 -18.82 12.30 -5.65
CA LEU A 8 -17.65 12.16 -4.78
C LEU A 8 -17.96 11.39 -3.50
N HIS A 9 -19.22 11.36 -3.05
CA HIS A 9 -19.72 10.52 -1.96
C HIS A 9 -19.38 9.03 -2.07
N ALA A 10 -19.22 8.47 -3.28
CA ALA A 10 -18.79 7.08 -3.44
C ALA A 10 -17.40 6.81 -2.85
N LEU A 11 -16.57 7.84 -2.70
CA LEU A 11 -15.25 7.76 -2.05
C LEU A 11 -15.35 7.31 -0.59
N ASN A 12 -16.45 7.59 0.13
CA ASN A 12 -16.65 7.17 1.52
C ASN A 12 -16.55 5.65 1.72
N ALA A 13 -16.81 4.85 0.67
CA ALA A 13 -16.65 3.40 0.76
C ALA A 13 -15.17 2.98 0.87
N PHE A 14 -14.25 3.80 0.36
CA PHE A 14 -12.84 3.46 0.17
C PHE A 14 -11.88 4.12 1.16
N ILE A 15 -12.35 5.07 1.98
CA ILE A 15 -11.50 5.77 2.95
C ILE A 15 -12.06 5.64 4.37
N PRO A 16 -11.24 5.81 5.41
CA PRO A 16 -11.69 5.72 6.80
C PRO A 16 -12.74 6.79 7.11
N LYS A 17 -13.64 6.47 8.03
CA LYS A 17 -14.61 7.44 8.54
C LYS A 17 -13.88 8.66 9.13
N GLY A 18 -14.33 9.86 8.79
CA GLY A 18 -13.75 11.12 9.27
C GLY A 18 -12.66 11.71 8.37
N SER A 19 -12.26 11.05 7.28
CA SER A 19 -11.26 11.59 6.34
C SER A 19 -11.82 12.16 5.04
N PHE A 20 -13.14 12.12 4.84
CA PHE A 20 -13.79 12.47 3.58
C PHE A 20 -13.55 13.91 3.18
N ASP A 21 -13.86 14.86 4.07
CA ASP A 21 -13.76 16.28 3.76
C ASP A 21 -12.33 16.69 3.43
N ALA A 22 -11.34 16.17 4.18
CA ALA A 22 -9.93 16.42 3.92
C ALA A 22 -9.48 15.88 2.53
N ALA A 23 -9.87 14.65 2.19
CA ALA A 23 -9.52 14.06 0.89
C ALA A 23 -10.23 14.78 -0.27
N VAL A 24 -11.52 15.07 -0.12
CA VAL A 24 -12.34 15.72 -1.15
C VAL A 24 -11.92 17.18 -1.36
N SER A 25 -11.54 17.90 -0.31
CA SER A 25 -11.01 19.27 -0.43
C SER A 25 -9.79 19.30 -1.35
N LEU A 26 -8.84 18.37 -1.18
CA LEU A 26 -7.66 18.27 -2.05
C LEU A 26 -8.04 17.89 -3.49
N ILE A 27 -8.94 16.91 -3.66
CA ILE A 27 -9.42 16.49 -4.99
C ILE A 27 -10.07 17.67 -5.74
N ASN A 28 -10.91 18.46 -5.06
CA ASN A 28 -11.61 19.59 -5.66
C ASN A 28 -10.67 20.76 -5.95
N GLN A 29 -9.81 21.12 -5.00
CA GLN A 29 -8.86 22.22 -5.14
C GLN A 29 -7.97 22.04 -6.38
N TYR A 30 -7.49 20.82 -6.62
CA TYR A 30 -6.61 20.49 -7.74
C TYR A 30 -7.32 19.86 -8.94
N LYS A 31 -8.67 19.90 -8.95
CA LYS A 31 -9.53 19.40 -10.03
C LYS A 31 -9.17 17.97 -10.46
N VAL A 32 -8.86 17.10 -9.50
CA VAL A 32 -8.39 15.73 -9.75
C VAL A 32 -9.54 14.88 -10.29
N HIS A 33 -9.30 14.21 -11.41
CA HIS A 33 -10.12 13.11 -11.86
C HIS A 33 -9.64 11.81 -11.20
N LEU A 34 -10.25 11.46 -10.07
CA LEU A 34 -9.98 10.22 -9.33
C LEU A 34 -10.73 9.05 -9.96
N THR A 35 -10.04 7.95 -10.25
CA THR A 35 -10.62 6.70 -10.74
C THR A 35 -10.25 5.53 -9.83
N VAL A 36 -11.24 4.82 -9.32
CA VAL A 36 -11.02 3.55 -8.61
C VAL A 36 -10.93 2.43 -9.64
N THR A 37 -9.78 1.74 -9.69
CA THR A 37 -9.50 0.69 -10.69
C THR A 37 -9.60 -0.71 -10.11
N LYS A 38 -9.75 -1.71 -10.98
CA LYS A 38 -9.51 -3.11 -10.60
C LYS A 38 -8.07 -3.29 -10.11
N ALA A 39 -7.84 -4.29 -9.26
CA ALA A 39 -6.54 -4.60 -8.69
C ALA A 39 -5.46 -4.81 -9.76
N ARG A 40 -4.40 -4.01 -9.71
CA ARG A 40 -3.17 -4.21 -10.50
C ARG A 40 -2.07 -4.75 -9.61
N LYS A 41 -1.26 -5.67 -10.11
CA LYS A 41 -0.15 -6.27 -9.34
C LYS A 41 1.09 -5.38 -9.27
N SER A 42 1.33 -4.54 -10.29
CA SER A 42 2.55 -3.74 -10.41
C SER A 42 2.52 -2.44 -9.61
N VAL A 43 1.34 -1.84 -9.44
CA VAL A 43 1.15 -0.55 -8.75
C VAL A 43 -0.16 -0.52 -7.98
N LEU A 44 -0.18 0.20 -6.86
CA LEU A 44 -1.38 0.41 -6.03
C LEU A 44 -2.15 1.67 -6.46
N GLY A 45 -1.41 2.71 -6.87
CA GLY A 45 -1.92 3.96 -7.43
C GLY A 45 -1.07 4.43 -8.61
N ASP A 46 -1.54 5.45 -9.32
CA ASP A 46 -0.79 6.12 -10.40
C ASP A 46 -1.33 7.55 -10.60
N TYR A 47 -0.45 8.54 -10.52
CA TYR A 47 -0.69 9.92 -10.89
C TYR A 47 -0.25 10.22 -12.34
N ARG A 48 -1.08 10.96 -13.07
CA ARG A 48 -0.73 11.54 -14.37
C ARG A 48 -1.07 13.01 -14.42
N HIS A 49 -0.08 13.81 -14.80
CA HIS A 49 -0.26 15.25 -14.94
C HIS A 49 -1.23 15.59 -16.08
N ALA A 50 -1.84 16.77 -15.96
CA ALA A 50 -2.65 17.35 -17.01
C ALA A 50 -1.84 17.51 -18.32
N SER A 51 -2.46 17.22 -19.46
CA SER A 51 -1.93 17.59 -20.77
C SER A 51 -3.02 18.26 -21.61
N ARG A 52 -2.65 19.32 -22.33
CA ARG A 52 -3.53 20.04 -23.27
C ARG A 52 -4.91 20.44 -22.69
N GLY A 53 -4.92 21.02 -21.48
CA GLY A 53 -6.14 21.51 -20.83
C GLY A 53 -7.00 20.45 -20.12
N ALA A 54 -6.53 19.20 -20.03
CA ALA A 54 -7.19 18.16 -19.24
C ALA A 54 -6.94 18.31 -17.73
N ASN A 55 -7.78 17.67 -16.91
CA ASN A 55 -7.57 17.56 -15.47
C ASN A 55 -6.42 16.60 -15.13
N HIS A 56 -5.80 16.79 -13.96
CA HIS A 56 -4.94 15.77 -13.35
C HIS A 56 -5.72 14.47 -13.15
N LYS A 57 -5.05 13.34 -13.29
CA LYS A 57 -5.66 12.02 -13.10
C LYS A 57 -4.93 11.28 -12.01
N ILE A 58 -5.71 10.70 -11.09
CA ILE A 58 -5.20 9.77 -10.09
C ILE A 58 -6.01 8.48 -10.20
N THR A 59 -5.32 7.35 -10.20
CA THR A 59 -5.95 6.03 -10.10
C THR A 59 -5.52 5.36 -8.81
N VAL A 60 -6.44 4.62 -8.17
CA VAL A 60 -6.14 3.80 -6.98
C VAL A 60 -6.87 2.47 -7.09
N ASN A 61 -6.21 1.36 -6.73
CA ASN A 61 -6.83 0.04 -6.73
C ASN A 61 -7.98 -0.02 -5.69
N GLY A 62 -9.16 -0.46 -6.13
CA GLY A 62 -10.36 -0.50 -5.28
C GLY A 62 -10.44 -1.67 -4.31
N ASN A 63 -9.49 -2.61 -4.35
CA ASN A 63 -9.45 -3.77 -3.45
C ASN A 63 -8.59 -3.54 -2.19
N LEU A 64 -8.04 -2.34 -2.02
CA LEU A 64 -7.28 -1.99 -0.82
C LEU A 64 -8.24 -1.80 0.35
N ASN A 65 -7.77 -2.06 1.57
CA ASN A 65 -8.51 -1.65 2.76
C ASN A 65 -8.52 -0.11 2.86
N GLN A 66 -9.44 0.44 3.65
CA GLN A 66 -9.69 1.88 3.69
C GLN A 66 -8.44 2.71 4.06
N TYR A 67 -7.61 2.22 4.97
CA TYR A 67 -6.38 2.91 5.38
C TYR A 67 -5.33 2.90 4.27
N GLU A 68 -5.08 1.74 3.66
CA GLU A 68 -4.12 1.61 2.57
C GLU A 68 -4.54 2.40 1.33
N PHE A 69 -5.85 2.44 1.03
CA PHE A 69 -6.39 3.27 -0.03
C PHE A 69 -6.11 4.76 0.23
N LEU A 70 -6.43 5.27 1.43
CA LEU A 70 -6.20 6.68 1.76
C LEU A 70 -4.71 7.03 1.69
N ILE A 71 -3.83 6.20 2.26
CA ILE A 71 -2.38 6.41 2.22
C ILE A 71 -1.88 6.42 0.76
N THR A 72 -2.36 5.49 -0.07
CA THR A 72 -2.03 5.45 -1.51
C THR A 72 -2.52 6.70 -2.23
N LEU A 73 -3.74 7.17 -1.94
CA LEU A 73 -4.26 8.41 -2.51
C LEU A 73 -3.39 9.63 -2.13
N LEU A 74 -2.95 9.73 -0.88
CA LEU A 74 -2.05 10.80 -0.43
C LEU A 74 -0.69 10.75 -1.14
N HIS A 75 -0.17 9.55 -1.42
CA HIS A 75 1.06 9.37 -2.19
C HIS A 75 0.92 9.97 -3.60
N GLU A 76 -0.17 9.65 -4.30
CA GLU A 76 -0.43 10.18 -5.64
C GLU A 76 -0.74 11.69 -5.62
N LEU A 77 -1.43 12.19 -4.59
CA LEU A 77 -1.65 13.62 -4.39
C LEU A 77 -0.32 14.35 -4.14
N ALA A 78 0.63 13.75 -3.40
CA ALA A 78 1.95 14.35 -3.23
C ALA A 78 2.71 14.46 -4.55
N HIS A 79 2.57 13.48 -5.46
CA HIS A 79 3.11 13.60 -6.82
C HIS A 79 2.49 14.76 -7.59
N LEU A 80 1.16 14.93 -7.50
CA LEU A 80 0.48 16.07 -8.10
C LEU A 80 1.03 17.39 -7.56
N LEU A 81 1.03 17.58 -6.24
CA LEU A 81 1.47 18.82 -5.61
C LEU A 81 2.93 19.14 -5.92
N CYS A 82 3.79 18.12 -5.96
CA CYS A 82 5.19 18.28 -6.34
C CYS A 82 5.30 18.77 -7.80
N PHE A 83 4.51 18.19 -8.71
CA PHE A 83 4.48 18.64 -10.11
C PHE A 83 3.95 20.07 -10.25
N GLU A 84 2.89 20.44 -9.52
CA GLU A 84 2.35 21.81 -9.54
C GLU A 84 3.36 22.85 -9.05
N GLN A 85 4.18 22.50 -8.05
CA GLN A 85 5.16 23.43 -7.47
C GLN A 85 6.48 23.49 -8.22
N PHE A 86 6.99 22.34 -8.68
CA PHE A 86 8.36 22.20 -9.18
C PHE A 86 8.44 21.71 -10.63
N GLY A 87 7.33 21.26 -11.21
CA GLY A 87 7.29 20.62 -12.52
C GLY A 87 8.20 19.38 -12.57
N ASN A 88 8.79 19.11 -13.74
CA ASN A 88 9.71 18.00 -13.97
C ASN A 88 11.18 18.35 -13.62
N ARG A 89 11.40 19.33 -12.73
CA ARG A 89 12.75 19.83 -12.40
C ARG A 89 13.40 19.13 -11.21
N VAL A 90 12.63 18.33 -10.49
CA VAL A 90 13.05 17.65 -9.27
C VAL A 90 12.88 16.14 -9.41
N ASP A 91 13.65 15.39 -8.63
CA ASP A 91 13.60 13.94 -8.66
C ASP A 91 12.26 13.41 -8.17
N ALA A 92 11.80 12.33 -8.80
CA ALA A 92 10.69 11.55 -8.29
C ALA A 92 11.01 11.06 -6.87
N HIS A 93 10.10 11.32 -5.93
CA HIS A 93 10.27 10.99 -4.50
C HIS A 93 11.52 11.61 -3.85
N GLY A 94 12.01 12.72 -4.44
CA GLY A 94 13.08 13.56 -3.90
C GLY A 94 12.66 14.30 -2.62
N ARG A 95 13.50 15.25 -2.19
CA ARG A 95 13.30 15.99 -0.93
C ARG A 95 11.96 16.74 -0.92
N GLU A 96 11.63 17.36 -2.04
CA GLU A 96 10.42 18.15 -2.26
C GLU A 96 9.18 17.28 -2.08
N TRP A 97 9.15 16.13 -2.78
CA TRP A 97 8.05 15.17 -2.66
C TRP A 97 7.93 14.62 -1.25
N LYS A 98 9.05 14.27 -0.60
CA LYS A 98 9.03 13.76 0.79
C LYS A 98 8.47 14.77 1.78
N ASN A 99 8.83 16.05 1.62
CA ASN A 99 8.30 17.12 2.46
C ASN A 99 6.78 17.28 2.25
N ILE A 100 6.33 17.33 0.99
CA ILE A 100 4.91 17.45 0.65
C ILE A 100 4.12 16.24 1.19
N TYR A 101 4.59 15.03 0.92
CA TYR A 101 3.93 13.80 1.38
C TYR A 101 3.91 13.72 2.90
N GLY A 102 5.00 14.10 3.56
CA GLY A 102 5.07 14.18 5.02
C GLY A 102 4.04 15.15 5.60
N SER A 103 3.91 16.34 5.03
CA SER A 103 2.91 17.34 5.46
C SER A 103 1.47 16.87 5.25
N LEU A 104 1.18 16.25 4.10
CA LEU A 104 -0.14 15.66 3.83
C LEU A 104 -0.47 14.56 4.84
N LEU A 105 0.46 13.64 5.04
CA LEU A 105 0.28 12.52 5.96
C LEU A 105 0.10 12.99 7.41
N GLN A 106 0.90 13.97 7.85
CA GLN A 106 0.78 14.56 9.18
C GLN A 106 -0.59 15.22 9.39
N SER A 107 -1.07 15.97 8.40
CA SER A 107 -2.38 16.64 8.46
C SER A 107 -3.52 15.63 8.58
N ILE A 108 -3.46 14.52 7.83
CA ILE A 108 -4.45 13.45 7.93
C ILE A 108 -4.35 12.69 9.26
N MET A 109 -3.14 12.49 9.80
CA MET A 109 -2.96 11.83 11.10
C MET A 109 -3.59 12.62 12.26
N GLN A 110 -3.68 13.95 12.16
CA GLN A 110 -4.34 14.80 13.16
C GLN A 110 -5.86 14.60 13.25
N LEU A 111 -6.48 13.99 12.24
CA LEU A 111 -7.91 13.63 12.26
C LEU A 111 -8.21 12.45 13.20
N ASP A 112 -7.19 11.86 13.83
CA ASP A 112 -7.27 10.73 14.76
C ASP A 112 -7.90 9.43 14.20
N ILE A 113 -8.11 9.36 12.87
CA ILE A 113 -8.79 8.26 12.16
C ILE A 113 -8.04 6.91 12.13
N PHE A 114 -6.74 6.91 12.39
CA PHE A 114 -5.92 5.70 12.27
C PHE A 114 -5.88 4.91 13.59
N PRO A 115 -6.00 3.57 13.54
CA PRO A 115 -5.69 2.69 14.66
C PRO A 115 -4.26 2.89 15.20
N ALA A 116 -4.04 2.54 16.46
CA ALA A 116 -2.78 2.80 17.16
C ALA A 116 -1.55 2.14 16.50
N ASP A 117 -1.69 0.93 15.96
CA ASP A 117 -0.59 0.24 15.29
C ASP A 117 -0.26 0.86 13.92
N ILE A 118 -1.26 1.31 13.16
CA ILE A 118 -1.06 2.11 11.95
C ILE A 118 -0.39 3.44 12.29
N LYS A 119 -0.90 4.19 13.29
CA LYS A 119 -0.27 5.45 13.74
C LYS A 119 1.19 5.26 14.09
N LYS A 120 1.52 4.23 14.87
CA LYS A 120 2.91 3.91 15.25
C LYS A 120 3.80 3.67 14.02
N SER A 121 3.29 2.96 13.01
CA SER A 121 4.03 2.72 11.78
C SER A 121 4.18 3.99 10.93
N LEU A 122 3.13 4.80 10.83
CA LEU A 122 3.15 6.06 10.07
C LEU A 122 4.11 7.10 10.68
N HIS A 123 4.26 7.15 12.00
CA HIS A 123 5.28 8.01 12.62
C HIS A 123 6.70 7.65 12.16
N LYS A 124 6.99 6.37 11.92
CA LYS A 124 8.28 5.96 11.35
C LYS A 124 8.39 6.37 9.88
N THR A 125 7.31 6.20 9.11
CA THR A 125 7.23 6.65 7.72
C THR A 125 7.51 8.15 7.60
N LEU A 126 6.97 8.99 8.49
CA LEU A 126 7.21 10.45 8.47
C LEU A 126 8.69 10.83 8.59
N LEU A 127 9.51 10.03 9.28
CA LEU A 127 10.94 10.30 9.43
C LEU A 127 11.71 10.09 8.11
N ASN A 128 11.28 9.14 7.29
CA ASN A 128 11.87 8.90 5.97
C ASN A 128 10.85 8.22 5.05
N PRO A 129 9.97 8.98 4.40
CA PRO A 129 8.94 8.41 3.56
C PRO A 129 9.55 7.67 2.38
N ALA A 130 9.12 6.44 2.15
CA ALA A 130 9.65 5.67 1.04
C ALA A 130 8.80 5.83 -0.23
N ALA A 131 9.48 5.78 -1.37
CA ALA A 131 8.87 5.88 -2.68
C ALA A 131 7.96 4.70 -3.05
N THR A 132 8.09 3.56 -2.37
CA THR A 132 7.41 2.33 -2.77
C THR A 132 6.88 1.57 -1.57
N ALA A 133 5.83 0.79 -1.83
CA ALA A 133 5.32 -0.27 -0.98
C ALA A 133 6.45 -1.12 -0.34
N ASN A 134 7.45 -1.55 -1.12
CA ASN A 134 8.57 -2.36 -0.62
C ASN A 134 9.56 -1.58 0.27
N GLY A 135 9.55 -0.26 0.16
CA GLY A 135 10.24 0.65 1.06
C GLY A 135 9.70 0.57 2.49
N GLU A 136 8.40 0.31 2.63
CA GLU A 136 7.63 0.37 3.87
C GLU A 136 7.02 -0.99 4.24
N THR A 137 7.82 -2.06 4.16
CA THR A 137 7.39 -3.42 4.51
C THR A 137 6.67 -3.47 5.87
N ASP A 138 7.15 -2.74 6.86
CA ASP A 138 6.57 -2.68 8.20
C ASP A 138 5.15 -2.07 8.18
N LEU A 139 4.96 -0.95 7.45
CA LEU A 139 3.64 -0.32 7.32
C LEU A 139 2.67 -1.25 6.60
N LEU A 140 3.11 -1.88 5.51
CA LEU A 140 2.27 -2.82 4.77
C LEU A 140 1.89 -4.03 5.62
N LEU A 141 2.80 -4.58 6.43
CA LEU A 141 2.49 -5.69 7.33
C LEU A 141 1.38 -5.31 8.32
N VAL A 142 1.40 -4.08 8.84
CA VAL A 142 0.34 -3.55 9.70
C VAL A 142 -0.95 -3.37 8.91
N LEU A 143 -0.91 -2.72 7.75
CA LEU A 143 -2.09 -2.46 6.92
C LEU A 143 -2.79 -3.75 6.47
N ARG A 144 -2.05 -4.84 6.20
CA ARG A 144 -2.63 -6.13 5.79
C ARG A 144 -3.54 -6.77 6.84
N LYS A 145 -3.37 -6.41 8.13
CA LYS A 145 -4.29 -6.84 9.21
C LYS A 145 -5.70 -6.29 9.02
N TYR A 146 -5.84 -5.19 8.29
CA TYR A 146 -7.11 -4.50 8.02
C TYR A 146 -7.75 -4.91 6.70
N ASN A 147 -7.20 -5.90 5.99
CA ASN A 147 -7.85 -6.43 4.79
C ASN A 147 -9.20 -7.06 5.16
N PRO A 148 -10.29 -6.72 4.45
CA PRO A 148 -11.65 -7.16 4.79
C PRO A 148 -11.86 -8.66 4.55
N ILE A 149 -11.11 -9.26 3.63
CA ILE A 149 -11.16 -10.68 3.32
C ILE A 149 -9.85 -11.31 3.77
N GLN A 150 -9.92 -12.12 4.82
CA GLN A 150 -8.85 -13.01 5.24
C GLN A 150 -9.19 -14.42 4.72
N LYS A 151 -8.30 -15.03 3.94
CA LYS A 151 -8.49 -16.41 3.49
C LYS A 151 -8.19 -17.34 4.67
N GLU A 152 -9.08 -18.28 4.94
CA GLU A 152 -8.90 -19.23 6.04
C GLU A 152 -7.58 -20.03 5.88
N GLY A 153 -6.81 -20.10 6.97
CA GLY A 153 -5.51 -20.76 7.00
C GLY A 153 -4.39 -20.06 6.22
N VAL A 154 -4.63 -18.90 5.60
CA VAL A 154 -3.59 -18.12 4.92
C VAL A 154 -3.09 -17.03 5.85
N VAL A 155 -1.77 -16.93 5.99
CA VAL A 155 -1.11 -15.91 6.80
C VAL A 155 0.01 -15.26 6.00
N VAL A 156 0.49 -14.11 6.50
CA VAL A 156 1.67 -13.46 5.95
C VAL A 156 2.94 -14.14 6.47
N LEU A 157 3.88 -14.48 5.59
CA LEU A 157 5.10 -15.24 5.90
C LEU A 157 5.95 -14.61 7.01
N ALA A 158 5.93 -13.29 7.15
CA ALA A 158 6.58 -12.60 8.27
C ALA A 158 6.12 -13.11 9.64
N ASN A 159 4.84 -13.48 9.78
CA ASN A 159 4.23 -13.92 11.04
C ASN A 159 4.36 -15.43 11.29
N VAL A 160 4.91 -16.19 10.34
CA VAL A 160 5.14 -17.64 10.47
C VAL A 160 6.41 -17.88 11.29
N PRO A 161 6.46 -18.79 12.27
CA PRO A 161 7.70 -19.09 12.99
C PRO A 161 8.78 -19.69 12.08
N ASP A 162 10.05 -19.38 12.34
CA ASP A 162 11.18 -20.01 11.66
C ASP A 162 11.15 -21.54 11.86
N GLY A 163 11.53 -22.30 10.84
CA GLY A 163 11.42 -23.76 10.82
C GLY A 163 10.05 -24.29 10.39
N THR A 164 9.01 -23.46 10.33
CA THR A 164 7.67 -23.89 9.90
C THR A 164 7.64 -24.15 8.39
N ARG A 165 6.99 -25.26 8.00
CA ARG A 165 6.71 -25.55 6.58
C ARG A 165 5.44 -24.85 6.12
N PHE A 166 5.38 -24.46 4.86
CA PHE A 166 4.22 -23.80 4.28
C PHE A 166 4.06 -24.11 2.80
N ILE A 167 2.83 -23.98 2.32
CA ILE A 167 2.48 -24.07 0.90
C ILE A 167 2.41 -22.64 0.32
N GLU A 168 3.19 -22.40 -0.74
CA GLU A 168 3.08 -21.19 -1.56
C GLU A 168 1.86 -21.26 -2.50
N THR A 169 1.39 -20.13 -3.02
CA THR A 169 0.29 -20.02 -4.00
C THR A 169 0.33 -20.97 -5.20
N LYS A 170 1.52 -21.47 -5.60
CA LYS A 170 1.69 -22.43 -6.71
C LYS A 170 1.67 -23.90 -6.26
N GLY A 171 1.39 -24.18 -4.99
CA GLY A 171 1.34 -25.54 -4.43
C GLY A 171 2.69 -26.12 -3.99
N ARG A 172 3.79 -25.38 -4.17
CA ARG A 172 5.14 -25.80 -3.74
C ARG A 172 5.27 -25.68 -2.22
N VAL A 173 5.99 -26.62 -1.61
CA VAL A 173 6.23 -26.67 -0.16
C VAL A 173 7.62 -26.12 0.16
N PHE A 174 7.65 -25.19 1.10
CA PHE A 174 8.86 -24.56 1.59
C PHE A 174 8.95 -24.65 3.10
N GLN A 175 10.15 -24.50 3.65
CA GLN A 175 10.39 -24.27 5.07
C GLN A 175 11.00 -22.89 5.26
N LYS A 176 10.39 -22.11 6.17
CA LYS A 176 10.92 -20.80 6.56
C LYS A 176 12.25 -20.98 7.28
N LEU A 177 13.28 -20.26 6.86
CA LEU A 177 14.59 -20.25 7.54
C LEU A 177 14.75 -18.99 8.36
N LYS A 178 15.34 -17.93 7.81
CA LYS A 178 15.65 -16.69 8.54
C LYS A 178 15.36 -15.45 7.72
N LEU A 179 15.13 -14.33 8.41
CA LEU A 179 15.05 -13.02 7.76
C LEU A 179 16.45 -12.58 7.28
N ARG A 180 16.58 -12.22 6.00
CA ARG A 180 17.75 -11.56 5.42
C ARG A 180 17.38 -10.17 4.93
N ARG A 181 17.79 -9.14 5.69
CA ARG A 181 17.42 -7.73 5.46
C ARG A 181 15.88 -7.60 5.41
N LYS A 182 15.29 -7.46 4.22
CA LYS A 182 13.83 -7.30 4.01
C LYS A 182 13.15 -8.55 3.43
N ARG A 183 13.90 -9.61 3.13
CA ARG A 183 13.40 -10.84 2.48
C ARG A 183 13.57 -12.02 3.42
N ILE A 184 12.71 -13.02 3.29
CA ILE A 184 12.75 -14.22 4.12
C ILE A 184 13.36 -15.35 3.30
N GLU A 185 14.45 -15.91 3.81
CA GLU A 185 15.08 -17.09 3.23
C GLU A 185 14.21 -18.32 3.53
N CYS A 186 13.89 -19.08 2.49
CA CYS A 186 13.13 -20.32 2.60
C CYS A 186 13.79 -21.39 1.73
N VAL A 187 13.74 -22.65 2.18
CA VAL A 187 14.21 -23.80 1.41
C VAL A 187 13.02 -24.54 0.81
N GLU A 188 13.07 -24.89 -0.47
CA GLU A 188 12.09 -25.78 -1.08
C GLU A 188 12.33 -27.22 -0.63
N ILE A 189 11.29 -27.90 -0.15
CA ILE A 189 11.43 -29.25 0.42
C ILE A 189 11.79 -30.28 -0.64
N SER A 190 11.25 -30.17 -1.86
CA SER A 190 11.47 -31.16 -2.92
C SER A 190 12.86 -31.10 -3.55
N THR A 191 13.50 -29.93 -3.57
CA THR A 191 14.77 -29.70 -4.29
C THR A 191 15.93 -29.32 -3.38
N GLY A 192 15.66 -28.87 -2.16
CA GLY A 192 16.67 -28.28 -1.27
C GLY A 192 17.16 -26.89 -1.69
N HIS A 193 16.61 -26.31 -2.76
CA HIS A 193 17.02 -24.98 -3.24
C HIS A 193 16.53 -23.84 -2.33
N ILE A 194 17.36 -22.82 -2.19
CA ILE A 194 17.08 -21.63 -1.40
C ILE A 194 16.41 -20.54 -2.24
N TYR A 195 15.35 -19.95 -1.71
CA TYR A 195 14.58 -18.87 -2.31
C TYR A 195 14.40 -17.70 -1.33
N LEU A 196 14.31 -16.48 -1.88
CA LEU A 196 14.07 -15.26 -1.11
C LEU A 196 12.64 -14.76 -1.33
N PHE A 197 11.81 -14.95 -0.32
CA PHE A 197 10.43 -14.52 -0.31
C PHE A 197 10.26 -13.09 0.20
N SER A 198 9.19 -12.42 -0.25
CA SER A 198 8.75 -11.18 0.39
C SER A 198 8.24 -11.49 1.79
N ALA A 199 8.50 -10.60 2.75
CA ALA A 199 7.87 -10.69 4.07
C ALA A 199 6.34 -10.67 3.98
N LEU A 200 5.79 -10.01 2.95
CA LEU A 200 4.36 -9.87 2.67
C LEU A 200 3.75 -11.06 1.93
N THR A 201 4.52 -12.11 1.61
CA THR A 201 3.98 -13.26 0.88
C THR A 201 2.89 -13.95 1.71
N GLU A 202 1.69 -14.10 1.13
CA GLU A 202 0.62 -14.93 1.67
C GLU A 202 0.96 -16.42 1.48
N VAL A 203 0.91 -17.18 2.56
CA VAL A 203 1.24 -18.61 2.59
C VAL A 203 0.26 -19.39 3.47
N LYS A 204 0.11 -20.69 3.23
CA LYS A 204 -0.63 -21.60 4.13
C LYS A 204 0.36 -22.41 4.97
N PRO A 205 0.49 -22.15 6.29
CA PRO A 205 1.35 -22.94 7.16
C PRO A 205 0.86 -24.39 7.21
N LEU A 206 1.80 -25.32 7.24
CA LEU A 206 1.55 -26.73 7.47
C LEU A 206 1.71 -27.03 8.95
N SER A 207 0.84 -27.87 9.49
CA SER A 207 1.01 -28.35 10.87
C SER A 207 2.29 -29.19 10.99
N PRO A 208 2.94 -29.22 12.17
CA PRO A 208 4.12 -30.07 12.41
C PRO A 208 3.89 -31.56 12.10
N ASP A 209 2.63 -31.99 12.15
CA ASP A 209 2.21 -33.40 11.99
C ASP A 209 1.77 -33.77 10.56
N GLU A 210 1.65 -32.79 9.65
CA GLU A 210 1.39 -33.07 8.22
C GLU A 210 2.69 -33.51 7.52
N LYS A 211 3.06 -34.77 7.75
CA LYS A 211 4.03 -35.49 6.94
C LYS A 211 3.36 -35.90 5.63
N LYS A 212 3.64 -35.17 4.55
CA LYS A 212 3.64 -35.74 3.20
C LYS A 212 5.03 -35.66 2.63
#